data_AF-A0A7Y2DJ44-F1
#
_entry.id   AF-A0A7Y2DJ44-F1
#
_cell.length_a   1.000
_cell.length_b   1.000
_cell.length_c   1.000
_cell.angle_alpha   90.00
_cell.angle_beta   90.00
_cell.angle_gamma   90.00
#
_symmetry.space_group_name_H-M   'P 1'
#
loop_
_entity.id
_entity.type
_entity.pdbx_description
1 polymer ?
#
loop_
_entity_poly.entity_id
_entity_poly.type
_entity_poly.pdbx_seq_one_letter_code
_entity_poly.pdbx_strand_id
1 'polypeptide(L)'
;DIPGAIHILSQGQEFYPESAEIRYKTAGFYLMMNNSINARINLIDGLKLDFGKHHLFEKDFPQYAHSNWTRQIISNVKKTSR
;
A
#
# COMPACT_ATOMS: atom_id res chain seq x y z
N ASP A 1 -13.79 7.07 -10.39
CA ASP A 1 -12.48 7.06 -11.07
C ASP A 1 -11.36 6.90 -10.03
N ILE A 2 -10.14 6.53 -10.46
CA ILE A 2 -9.03 6.24 -9.52
C ILE A 2 -8.56 7.49 -8.76
N PRO A 3 -8.40 8.67 -9.39
CA PRO A 3 -8.07 9.91 -8.67
C PRO A 3 -9.07 10.23 -7.55
N GLY A 4 -10.37 10.10 -7.81
CA GLY A 4 -11.41 10.28 -6.79
C GLY A 4 -11.29 9.27 -5.63
N ALA A 5 -10.97 8.00 -5.91
CA ALA A 5 -10.75 7.00 -4.87
C ALA A 5 -9.54 7.34 -3.97
N ILE A 6 -8.43 7.79 -4.57
CA ILE A 6 -7.25 8.25 -3.82
C ILE A 6 -7.59 9.47 -2.97
N HIS A 7 -8.38 10.42 -3.49
CA HIS A 7 -8.81 11.58 -2.74
C HIS A 7 -9.63 11.18 -1.50
N ILE A 8 -10.62 10.28 -1.65
CA ILE A 8 -11.43 9.78 -0.53
C ILE A 8 -10.56 9.06 0.51
N LEU A 9 -9.63 8.20 0.08
CA LEU A 9 -8.71 7.53 0.98
C LEU A 9 -7.78 8.50 1.71
N SER A 10 -7.32 9.56 1.04
CA SER A 10 -6.53 10.61 1.67
C SER A 10 -7.31 11.30 2.78
N GLN A 11 -8.58 11.66 2.52
CA GLN A 11 -9.45 12.23 3.56
C GLN A 11 -9.65 11.25 4.72
N GLY A 12 -9.88 9.97 4.43
CA GLY A 12 -9.97 8.92 5.47
C GLY A 12 -8.69 8.79 6.30
N GLN A 13 -7.52 8.89 5.67
CA GLN A 13 -6.23 8.81 6.35
C GLN A 13 -6.00 9.96 7.33
N GLU A 14 -6.60 11.15 7.10
CA GLU A 14 -6.53 12.28 8.03
C GLU A 14 -7.24 11.98 9.36
N PHE A 15 -8.33 11.20 9.34
CA PHE A 15 -9.05 10.78 10.54
C PHE A 15 -8.52 9.47 11.14
N TYR A 16 -7.94 8.60 10.31
CA TYR A 16 -7.42 7.29 10.71
C TYR A 16 -5.94 7.14 10.33
N PRO A 17 -5.02 7.91 10.95
CA PRO A 17 -3.61 8.00 10.56
C PRO A 17 -2.86 6.67 10.68
N GLU A 18 -3.32 5.75 11.53
CA GLU A 18 -2.69 4.45 11.77
C GLU A 18 -3.33 3.31 10.94
N SER A 19 -4.26 3.61 10.05
CA SER A 19 -4.92 2.59 9.23
C SER A 19 -4.00 2.08 8.13
N ALA A 20 -3.36 0.94 8.37
CA ALA A 20 -2.58 0.22 7.36
C ALA A 20 -3.44 -0.17 6.14
N GLU A 21 -4.73 -0.47 6.33
CA GLU A 21 -5.64 -0.80 5.23
C GLU A 21 -5.79 0.36 4.23
N ILE A 22 -5.96 1.59 4.73
CA ILE A 22 -6.06 2.78 3.86
C ILE A 22 -4.75 2.97 3.08
N ARG A 23 -3.60 2.78 3.72
CA ARG A 23 -2.28 2.82 3.06
C ARG A 23 -2.14 1.74 1.97
N TYR A 24 -2.51 0.50 2.27
CA TYR A 24 -2.47 -0.59 1.27
C TYR A 24 -3.39 -0.31 0.08
N LYS A 25 -4.63 0.14 0.31
CA LYS A 25 -5.55 0.51 -0.77
C LYS A 25 -5.02 1.65 -1.62
N THR A 26 -4.46 2.68 -0.97
CA THR A 26 -3.87 3.83 -1.66
C THR A 26 -2.68 3.40 -2.53
N ALA A 27 -1.84 2.49 -2.04
CA ALA A 27 -0.71 1.96 -2.81
C ALA A 27 -1.16 1.25 -4.10
N GLY A 28 -2.20 0.42 -4.01
CA GLY A 28 -2.74 -0.29 -5.17
C GLY A 28 -3.32 0.65 -6.23
N PHE A 29 -4.07 1.68 -5.81
CA PHE A 29 -4.59 2.68 -6.73
C PHE A 29 -3.49 3.49 -7.42
N TYR A 30 -2.41 3.84 -6.73
CA TYR A 30 -1.26 4.48 -7.39
C TYR A 30 -0.58 3.57 -8.43
N LEU A 31 -0.52 2.25 -8.19
CA LEU A 31 -0.01 1.31 -9.21
C LEU A 31 -0.91 1.24 -10.44
N MET A 32 -2.23 1.28 -10.26
CA MET A 32 -3.18 1.34 -11.38
C MET A 32 -3.02 2.61 -12.23
N MET A 33 -2.47 3.68 -11.64
CA MET A 33 -2.12 4.92 -12.35
C MET A 33 -0.67 4.95 -12.86
N ASN A 34 0.07 3.83 -12.81
CA ASN A 34 1.50 3.76 -13.10
C ASN A 34 2.37 4.71 -12.26
N ASN A 35 1.88 5.16 -11.10
CA ASN A 35 2.62 6.01 -10.17
C ASN A 35 3.34 5.15 -9.13
N SER A 36 4.42 4.49 -9.57
CA SER A 36 5.19 3.56 -8.73
C SER A 36 5.86 4.23 -7.51
N ILE A 37 6.16 5.54 -7.59
CA ILE A 37 6.77 6.30 -6.49
C ILE A 37 5.78 6.41 -5.33
N ASN A 38 4.59 6.93 -5.57
CA ASN A 38 3.58 7.10 -4.51
C ASN A 38 3.02 5.75 -4.04
N ALA A 39 2.96 4.76 -4.93
CA ALA A 39 2.64 3.39 -4.56
C ALA A 39 3.65 2.83 -3.55
N ARG A 40 4.96 3.02 -3.81
CA ARG A 40 6.02 2.55 -2.91
C ARG A 40 5.92 3.17 -1.53
N ILE A 41 5.72 4.49 -1.48
CA ILE A 41 5.61 5.23 -0.21
C ILE A 41 4.47 4.64 0.63
N ASN A 42 3.27 4.56 0.05
CA ASN A 42 2.10 4.04 0.77
C ASN A 42 2.22 2.56 1.13
N LEU A 43 2.84 1.74 0.27
CA LEU A 43 3.06 0.32 0.59
C LEU A 43 4.02 0.16 1.77
N ILE A 44 5.12 0.92 1.81
CA ILE A 44 6.07 0.91 2.92
C ILE A 44 5.40 1.42 4.19
N ASP A 45 4.64 2.51 4.13
CA ASP A 45 3.94 3.06 5.27
C ASP A 45 2.92 2.06 5.84
N GLY A 46 2.14 1.40 4.97
CA GLY A 46 1.24 0.31 5.38
C GLY A 46 1.98 -0.85 6.07
N LEU A 47 3.11 -1.29 5.51
CA LEU A 47 3.94 -2.35 6.09
C LEU A 47 4.55 -1.96 7.44
N LYS A 48 4.89 -0.69 7.64
CA LYS A 48 5.39 -0.17 8.93
C LYS A 48 4.29 -0.06 9.97
N LEU A 49 3.07 0.31 9.56
CA LEU A 49 1.91 0.39 10.46
C LEU A 49 1.48 -1.00 10.93
N ASP A 50 1.31 -1.95 9.99
CA ASP A 50 0.89 -3.31 10.33
C ASP A 50 1.32 -4.30 9.24
N PHE A 51 2.53 -4.86 9.41
CA PHE A 51 3.08 -5.85 8.48
C PHE A 51 2.16 -7.08 8.32
N GLY A 52 1.40 -7.47 9.36
CA GLY A 52 0.50 -8.62 9.32
C GLY A 52 -0.65 -8.43 8.32
N LYS A 53 -1.01 -7.18 8.01
CA LYS A 53 -2.08 -6.82 7.09
C LYS A 53 -1.66 -6.69 5.63
N HIS A 54 -0.41 -7.00 5.25
CA HIS A 54 0.00 -6.96 3.83
C HIS A 54 -0.86 -7.85 2.91
N HIS A 55 -1.45 -8.92 3.45
CA HIS A 55 -2.41 -9.76 2.72
C HIS A 55 -3.63 -8.99 2.18
N LEU A 56 -4.00 -7.85 2.79
CA LEU A 56 -5.08 -6.99 2.30
C LEU A 56 -4.72 -6.39 0.93
N PHE A 57 -3.47 -5.95 0.76
CA PHE A 57 -2.97 -5.49 -0.53
C PHE A 57 -2.99 -6.62 -1.56
N GLU A 58 -2.59 -7.82 -1.17
CA GLU A 58 -2.56 -8.98 -2.07
C GLU A 58 -3.96 -9.38 -2.55
N LYS A 59 -4.94 -9.34 -1.64
CA LYS A 59 -6.34 -9.63 -1.91
C LYS A 59 -6.98 -8.59 -2.83
N ASP A 60 -6.76 -7.31 -2.56
CA ASP A 60 -7.42 -6.22 -3.29
C ASP A 60 -6.73 -5.93 -4.64
N PHE A 61 -5.43 -6.23 -4.76
CA PHE A 61 -4.61 -5.96 -5.94
C PHE A 61 -3.75 -7.16 -6.38
N PRO A 62 -4.36 -8.32 -6.67
CA PRO A 62 -3.64 -9.56 -6.98
C PRO A 62 -2.72 -9.43 -8.21
N GLN A 63 -3.05 -8.55 -9.15
CA GLN A 63 -2.25 -8.26 -10.35
C GLN A 63 -0.87 -7.64 -10.02
N TYR A 64 -0.72 -7.01 -8.85
CA TYR A 64 0.54 -6.41 -8.41
C TYR A 64 1.20 -7.19 -7.27
N ALA A 65 0.43 -7.98 -6.51
CA ALA A 65 0.87 -8.75 -5.35
C ALA A 65 2.11 -9.62 -5.64
N HIS A 66 2.08 -10.35 -6.76
CA HIS A 66 3.14 -11.28 -7.11
C HIS A 66 4.26 -10.66 -7.93
N SER A 67 4.29 -9.35 -8.15
CA SER A 67 5.39 -8.72 -8.88
C SER A 67 6.71 -8.80 -8.09
N ASN A 68 7.84 -8.92 -8.80
CA ASN A 68 9.17 -8.86 -8.16
C ASN A 68 9.38 -7.54 -7.40
N TRP A 69 8.76 -6.46 -7.87
CA TRP A 69 8.79 -5.15 -7.23
C TRP A 69 8.13 -5.19 -5.84
N THR A 70 6.91 -5.73 -5.75
CA THR A 70 6.15 -5.84 -4.48
C THR A 70 6.88 -6.76 -3.50
N ARG A 71 7.31 -7.94 -3.95
CA ARG A 71 8.01 -8.92 -3.10
C ARG A 71 9.30 -8.36 -2.51
N GLN A 72 10.06 -7.57 -3.28
CA GLN A 72 11.27 -6.91 -2.79
C GLN A 72 10.97 -5.89 -1.70
N ILE A 73 9.93 -5.07 -1.86
CA ILE A 73 9.54 -4.08 -0.84
C ILE A 73 9.14 -4.79 0.46
N ILE A 74 8.27 -5.80 0.38
CA ILE A 74 7.83 -6.57 1.56
C ILE A 74 9.03 -7.23 2.26
N SER A 75 9.92 -7.87 1.50
CA SER A 75 11.12 -8.52 2.05
C SER A 75 12.06 -7.52 2.74
N ASN A 76 12.28 -6.35 2.13
CA ASN A 76 13.14 -5.31 2.69
C ASN A 76 12.58 -4.74 4.00
N VAL A 77 11.27 -4.49 4.07
CA VAL A 77 10.64 -4.03 5.33
C VAL A 77 10.69 -5.14 6.38
N LYS A 78 10.41 -6.39 6.04
CA LYS A 78 10.49 -7.51 7.00
C LYS A 78 11.88 -7.65 7.64
N LYS A 79 12.95 -7.41 6.87
CA LYS A 79 14.33 -7.45 7.36
C LYS A 79 14.66 -6.29 8.30
N THR A 80 14.11 -5.10 8.07
CA THR A 80 14.38 -3.93 8.92
C THR A 80 13.60 -3.92 10.24
N SER A 81 12.56 -4.74 10.35
CA SER A 81 11.76 -4.90 11.57
C SER A 81 12.29 -6.00 12.50
N ARG A 82 13.38 -6.69 12.13
CA ARG A 82 14.12 -7.65 12.97
C ARG A 82 15.39 -7.00 13.47
#